data_AF-A0A933ZJE9-F1
#
_entry.id   AF-A0A933ZJE9-F1
#
_cell.length_a   1.000
_cell.length_b   1.000
_cell.length_c   1.000
_cell.angle_alpha   90.00
_cell.angle_beta   90.00
_cell.angle_gamma   90.00
#
_symmetry.space_group_name_H-M   'P 1'
#
loop_
_entity.id
_entity.type
_entity.pdbx_description
1 polymer ?
#
loop_
_entity_poly.entity_id
_entity_poly.type
_entity_poly.pdbx_seq_one_letter_code
_entity_poly.pdbx_strand_id
1 'polypeptide(L)' 'MSRVSSDALADRIAVLPEDERAILEVLLERMGKGRQQYGVWNVDDGRDYPAETLDEVIDALHYCAAALVRLRRRAGQ' A
#
# COMPACT_ATOMS: atom_id res chain seq x y z
N MET A 1 -7.82 -4.04 -25.76
CA MET A 1 -8.31 -3.14 -24.68
C MET A 1 -7.50 -1.85 -24.72
N SER A 2 -8.15 -0.73 -24.41
CA SER A 2 -7.96 0.58 -25.03
C SER A 2 -6.71 1.36 -24.58
N ARG A 3 -5.79 1.67 -25.50
CA ARG A 3 -4.66 2.60 -25.30
C ARG A 3 -5.14 3.97 -24.79
N VAL A 4 -6.30 4.41 -25.25
CA VAL A 4 -6.99 5.65 -24.85
C VAL A 4 -7.30 5.70 -23.35
N SER A 5 -7.53 4.55 -22.71
CA SER A 5 -7.80 4.49 -21.27
C SER A 5 -6.53 4.67 -20.42
N SER A 6 -5.37 4.27 -20.95
CA SER A 6 -4.09 4.41 -20.27
C SER A 6 -3.59 5.85 -20.36
N ASP A 7 -3.74 6.48 -21.53
CA ASP A 7 -3.33 7.86 -21.77
C ASP A 7 -4.16 8.83 -20.90
N ALA A 8 -5.48 8.60 -20.79
CA ALA A 8 -6.34 9.38 -19.91
C ALA A 8 -6.01 9.25 -18.40
N LEU A 9 -5.48 8.10 -17.96
CA LEU A 9 -5.03 7.94 -16.57
C LEU A 9 -3.68 8.63 -16.36
N ALA A 10 -2.75 8.48 -17.30
CA ALA A 10 -1.45 9.14 -17.26
C ALA A 10 -1.60 10.67 -17.19
N ASP A 11 -2.50 11.24 -17.98
CA ASP A 11 -2.79 12.68 -17.98
C ASP A 11 -3.37 13.14 -16.62
N ARG A 12 -4.25 12.34 -16.01
CA ARG A 12 -4.81 12.65 -14.68
C ARG A 12 -3.75 12.61 -13.59
N ILE A 13 -2.81 11.66 -13.65
CA ILE A 13 -1.67 11.60 -12.72
C ILE A 13 -0.72 12.78 -12.98
N ALA A 14 -0.54 13.15 -14.25
CA ALA A 14 0.37 14.20 -14.67
C ALA A 14 0.00 15.59 -14.12
N VAL A 15 -1.29 15.83 -13.84
CA VAL A 15 -1.78 17.11 -13.30
C VAL A 15 -1.84 17.16 -11.77
N LEU A 16 -1.50 16.07 -11.06
CA LEU A 16 -1.51 16.07 -9.59
C LEU A 16 -0.36 16.90 -9.01
N PRO A 17 -0.55 17.52 -7.82
CA PRO A 17 0.54 18.09 -7.03
C PRO A 17 1.66 17.09 -6.75
N GLU A 18 2.85 17.60 -6.44
CA GLU A 18 4.07 16.79 -6.23
C GLU A 18 3.88 15.69 -5.18
N ASP A 19 3.39 16.05 -4.00
CA ASP A 19 3.21 15.10 -2.89
C ASP A 19 2.22 13.98 -3.24
N GLU A 20 1.11 14.32 -3.91
CA GLU A 20 0.09 13.34 -4.31
C GLU A 20 0.65 12.35 -5.35
N ARG A 21 1.48 12.84 -6.27
CA ARG A 21 2.17 11.98 -7.25
C ARG A 21 3.19 11.07 -6.58
N ALA A 22 3.96 11.58 -5.63
CA ALA A 22 4.91 10.78 -4.86
C ALA A 22 4.21 9.65 -4.08
N ILE A 23 3.03 9.92 -3.51
CA ILE A 23 2.20 8.89 -2.88
C ILE A 23 1.81 7.80 -3.90
N LEU A 24 1.35 8.18 -5.10
CA LEU A 24 1.00 7.22 -6.14
C LEU A 24 2.20 6.38 -6.60
N GLU A 25 3.40 6.98 -6.72
CA GLU A 25 4.63 6.25 -7.07
C GLU A 25 4.97 5.17 -6.03
N VAL A 26 4.88 5.51 -4.74
CA VAL A 26 5.09 4.54 -3.65
C VAL A 26 4.06 3.41 -3.70
N LEU A 27 2.78 3.74 -3.95
CA LEU A 27 1.73 2.73 -4.08
C LEU A 27 1.97 1.80 -5.28
N LEU A 28 2.35 2.35 -6.44
CA LEU A 28 2.67 1.56 -7.62
C LEU A 28 3.85 0.61 -7.39
N GLU A 29 4.92 1.09 -6.74
CA GLU A 29 6.07 0.26 -6.38
C GLU A 29 5.64 -0.87 -5.43
N ARG A 30 4.84 -0.57 -4.41
CA ARG A 30 4.30 -1.56 -3.48
C ARG A 30 3.44 -2.61 -4.17
N MET A 31 2.54 -2.20 -5.07
CA MET A 31 1.75 -3.14 -5.87
C MET A 31 2.64 -4.02 -6.76
N GLY A 32 3.71 -3.45 -7.33
CA GLY A 32 4.70 -4.20 -8.10
C GLY A 32 5.38 -5.28 -7.29
N LYS A 33 5.87 -4.93 -6.09
CA LYS A 33 6.49 -5.89 -5.15
C LYS A 33 5.51 -6.97 -4.71
N GLY A 34 4.29 -6.57 -4.32
CA GLY A 34 3.23 -7.50 -3.93
C GLY A 34 2.92 -8.50 -5.04
N ARG A 35 2.83 -8.02 -6.30
CA ARG A 35 2.60 -8.88 -7.45
C ARG A 35 3.72 -9.87 -7.72
N GLN A 36 4.97 -9.49 -7.52
CA GLN A 36 6.12 -10.39 -7.66
C GLN A 36 6.10 -11.51 -6.61
N GLN A 37 5.63 -11.19 -5.40
CA GLN A 37 5.63 -12.12 -4.27
C GLN A 37 4.40 -13.03 -4.24
N TYR A 38 3.21 -12.48 -4.52
CA TYR A 38 1.92 -13.14 -4.31
C TYR A 38 1.12 -13.38 -5.60
N GLY A 39 1.59 -12.90 -6.75
CA GLY A 39 0.87 -12.97 -8.01
C GLY A 39 -0.08 -11.78 -8.23
N VAL A 40 -0.84 -11.81 -9.33
CA VAL A 40 -1.74 -10.69 -9.68
C VAL A 40 -2.82 -10.54 -8.62
N TRP A 41 -2.98 -9.32 -8.10
CA TRP A 41 -4.07 -8.98 -7.19
C TRP A 41 -5.40 -9.02 -7.94
N ASN A 42 -6.30 -9.91 -7.53
CA ASN A 42 -7.66 -9.99 -8.02
C ASN A 42 -8.62 -9.56 -6.90
N VAL A 43 -9.30 -8.44 -7.08
CA VAL A 43 -10.24 -7.90 -6.07
C VAL A 43 -11.50 -8.76 -5.90
N ASP A 44 -11.78 -9.63 -6.87
CA ASP A 44 -12.94 -10.54 -6.86
C ASP A 44 -12.50 -11.99 -6.53
N ASP A 45 -11.46 -12.16 -5.71
CA ASP A 45 -10.94 -13.48 -5.31
C ASP A 45 -11.78 -14.20 -4.23
N GLY A 46 -12.91 -13.60 -3.83
CA GLY A 46 -13.85 -14.16 -2.86
C GLY A 46 -13.52 -13.86 -1.39
N ARG A 47 -12.49 -13.03 -1.14
CA ARG A 47 -12.12 -12.58 0.21
C ARG A 47 -13.02 -11.46 0.72
N ASP A 48 -13.15 -11.40 2.05
CA ASP A 48 -13.82 -10.30 2.74
C ASP A 48 -12.82 -9.17 2.98
N TYR A 49 -12.58 -8.38 1.93
CA TYR A 49 -11.62 -7.27 1.96
C TYR A 49 -11.84 -6.29 3.13
N PRO A 50 -13.07 -5.85 3.47
CA PRO A 50 -13.29 -5.00 4.64
C PRO A 50 -12.79 -5.61 5.95
N ALA A 51 -13.11 -6.87 6.21
CA ALA A 51 -12.68 -7.55 7.43
C ALA A 51 -11.16 -7.76 7.45
N GLU A 52 -10.60 -8.30 6.36
CA GLU A 52 -9.16 -8.54 6.24
C GLU A 52 -8.34 -7.24 6.34
N THR A 53 -8.82 -6.14 5.74
CA THR A 53 -8.13 -4.84 5.83
C THR A 53 -8.09 -4.32 7.26
N LEU A 54 -9.19 -4.48 8.02
CA LEU A 54 -9.24 -4.04 9.41
C LEU A 54 -8.26 -4.86 10.27
N ASP A 55 -8.24 -6.18 10.09
CA ASP A 55 -7.31 -7.07 10.79
C ASP A 55 -5.85 -6.70 10.45
N GLU A 56 -5.52 -6.45 9.18
CA GLU A 56 -4.19 -6.01 8.76
C GLU A 56 -3.78 -4.66 9.38
N VAL A 57 -4.71 -3.71 9.49
CA VAL A 57 -4.46 -2.41 10.15
C VAL A 57 -4.18 -2.61 11.63
N ILE A 58 -4.95 -3.46 12.30
CA ILE A 58 -4.74 -3.80 13.72
C ILE A 58 -3.37 -4.44 13.92
N ASP A 59 -2.98 -5.37 13.06
CA ASP A 59 -1.65 -6.00 13.09
C ASP A 59 -0.52 -4.98 12.88
N ALA A 60 -0.66 -4.05 11.94
CA ALA A 60 0.30 -2.97 11.74
C ALA A 60 0.47 -2.11 13.01
N LEU A 61 -0.64 -1.79 13.70
CA LEU A 61 -0.63 -1.05 14.96
C LEU A 61 0.08 -1.84 16.08
N HIS A 62 -0.14 -3.16 16.16
CA HIS A 62 0.57 -4.02 17.10
C HIS A 62 2.10 -3.99 16.85
N TYR A 63 2.55 -4.04 15.59
CA TYR A 63 3.97 -3.94 15.26
C TYR A 63 4.56 -2.58 15.63
N CYS A 64 3.84 -1.49 15.40
CA CYS A 64 4.25 -0.15 15.83
C CYS A 64 4.41 -0.08 17.36
N ALA A 65 3.43 -0.58 18.11
CA ALA A 65 3.49 -0.63 19.57
C ALA A 65 4.69 -1.46 20.07
N ALA A 66 4.94 -2.62 19.45
CA ALA A 66 6.10 -3.45 19.77
C ALA A 66 7.44 -2.72 19.47
N ALA A 67 7.54 -2.00 18.35
CA ALA A 67 8.71 -1.20 18.02
C ALA A 67 8.98 -0.10 19.06
N LEU A 68 7.95 0.58 19.54
CA LEU A 68 8.05 1.58 20.61
C LEU A 68 8.55 0.97 21.93
N VAL A 69 8.00 -0.20 22.32
CA VAL A 69 8.48 -0.92 23.51
C VAL A 69 9.95 -1.31 23.37
N ARG A 70 10.35 -1.82 22.20
CA ARG A 70 11.76 -2.15 21.91
C ARG A 70 12.67 -0.93 22.01
N LEU A 71 12.25 0.22 21.47
CA LEU A 71 13.01 1.47 21.55
C LEU A 71 13.21 1.92 23.00
N ARG A 72 12.14 1.90 23.82
CA ARG A 72 12.21 2.24 25.24
C ARG A 72 13.17 1.34 26.02
N ARG A 73 13.14 0.03 25.77
CA ARG A 73 14.06 -0.92 26.42
C ARG A 73 15.52 -0.67 26.03
N ARG A 74 15.79 -0.28 24.78
CA ARG A 74 17.15 0.05 24.32
C ARG A 74 17.66 1.38 24.86
N ALA A 75 16.78 2.35 25.12
CA ALA A 75 17.15 3.65 25.68
C ALA A 75 17.37 3.64 27.20
N GLY A 76 16.90 2.60 27.89
CA GLY A 76 17.13 2.37 29.33
C GLY A 76 18.26 1.37 29.63
N GLN A 77 18.98 0.92 28.61
CA GLN A 77 20.28 0.25 28.68
C GLN A 77 21.37 1.28 28.39
#